data_AF-A0A820Z2F5-F1
#
_entry.id   AF-A0A820Z2F5-F1
#
_cell.length_a   1.000
_cell.length_b   1.000
_cell.length_c   1.000
_cell.angle_alpha   90.00
_cell.angle_beta   90.00
_cell.angle_gamma   90.00
#
_symmetry.space_group_name_H-M   'P 1'
#
loop_
_entity.id
_entity.type
_entity.pdbx_description
1 polymer ?
#
loop_
_entity_poly.entity_id
_entity_poly.type
_entity_poly.pdbx_seq_one_letter_code
_entity_poly.pdbx_strand_id
1 'polypeptide(L)'
;HCHWSRVPNANIRCQQLKLSDTRGWSVFVEDAVQMEAVYIPEDDQCTDILSLVENEDNLNFCSNTLRLYTALCAQGNNRVSHEICKYVDEKQLMYCVRNAYLCGSIRIGIYNLLVALHFESHIKARCLTSTEFIIPLSDSLQTNRLLHPHNSIEHKHALATSTFIPAMEQFMAVRPKLIKEEDFKVERERKLLVPPPFNVLNLKEYIMSSLTDAIEKSSRHLRDPAGGTYANWLVPLLQLVDALLVMGTLEVNDIQQLLRLIDPTSFGFENEESFNEGLLQMTLDEPVKLQLCHILQHLCDYQLQYRIESIIAFSEDFVGKLQADQKRRYQVLKELSLPPAIMARKTREFRCPPKDQMHALINFKDDLADFTLFNEDIEDEIKDMLKDFHSTLIIIQQIVQTNYVTGGQSDIKDMDKTEQISLFSRLLEILIRHAVNKKNEEIVHVEKQMFPKSGKTLSEVIKEAVTQWGRSTNISDHNLTREMFKLIYNQYDGVQQISRCLERTYVINEKSVPDITLLLRKLSIIRALLTVQMDSDEEAIMISCLNDIMDNRVFYQHPDLMRSLCVHETVMAIMVNRLNKSKQEQTSMSSMSDLDGITQANEGGENQDSHSPK
;
A
#
# COMPACT_ATOMS: atom_id res chain seq x y z
N HIS A 1 -20.44 4.46 -53.31
CA HIS A 1 -19.33 3.83 -52.58
C HIS A 1 -18.51 4.91 -51.89
N CYS A 2 -18.97 5.38 -50.73
CA CYS A 2 -18.23 6.35 -49.92
C CYS A 2 -18.09 5.74 -48.53
N HIS A 3 -16.92 5.87 -47.94
CA HIS A 3 -16.63 5.44 -46.57
C HIS A 3 -15.95 6.60 -45.85
N TRP A 4 -16.20 6.72 -44.55
CA TRP A 4 -15.59 7.75 -43.73
C TRP A 4 -14.25 7.23 -43.20
N SER A 5 -13.15 7.79 -43.69
CA SER A 5 -11.81 7.50 -43.17
C SER A 5 -11.33 8.64 -42.27
N ARG A 6 -10.73 8.28 -41.15
CA ARG A 6 -10.15 9.23 -40.21
C ARG A 6 -8.86 9.81 -40.78
N VAL A 7 -8.70 11.13 -40.64
CA VAL A 7 -7.43 11.80 -40.94
C VAL A 7 -6.44 11.58 -39.79
N PRO A 8 -5.21 11.10 -40.03
CA PRO A 8 -4.20 10.93 -38.98
C PRO A 8 -3.83 12.26 -38.30
N ASN A 9 -3.51 12.21 -37.01
CA ASN A 9 -3.10 13.40 -36.25
C ASN A 9 -1.69 13.88 -36.61
N ALA A 10 -0.83 12.96 -37.04
CA ALA A 10 0.54 13.23 -37.42
C ALA A 10 0.83 12.59 -38.78
N ASN A 11 1.49 13.33 -39.65
CA ASN A 11 1.91 12.88 -40.97
C ASN A 11 3.44 12.84 -41.02
N ILE A 12 3.97 11.96 -41.87
CA ILE A 12 5.40 11.87 -42.15
C ILE A 12 5.85 13.20 -42.76
N ARG A 13 6.85 13.83 -42.15
CA ARG A 13 7.44 15.08 -42.66
C ARG A 13 8.54 14.73 -43.64
N CYS A 14 8.27 14.95 -44.92
CA CYS A 14 9.22 14.75 -46.01
C CYS A 14 9.72 16.10 -46.51
N GLN A 15 11.03 16.29 -46.56
CA GLN A 15 11.66 17.42 -47.23
C GLN A 15 12.17 16.97 -48.61
N GLN A 16 11.92 17.78 -49.64
CA GLN A 16 12.39 17.52 -50.99
C GLN A 16 13.36 18.61 -51.44
N LEU A 17 14.50 18.19 -52.01
CA LEU A 17 15.54 19.08 -52.51
C LEU A 17 15.99 18.62 -53.90
N LYS A 18 15.95 19.52 -54.89
CA LYS A 18 16.49 19.24 -56.23
C LYS A 18 18.00 19.41 -56.22
N LEU A 19 18.74 18.33 -56.46
CA LEU A 19 20.20 18.37 -56.46
C LEU A 19 20.76 18.87 -57.80
N SER A 20 20.26 18.34 -58.92
CA SER A 20 20.56 18.80 -60.29
C SER A 20 19.60 18.15 -61.30
N ASP A 21 19.60 18.62 -62.55
CA ASP A 21 18.83 17.97 -63.63
C ASP A 21 19.32 16.55 -63.96
N THR A 22 20.59 16.23 -63.64
CA THR A 22 21.19 14.91 -63.85
C THR A 22 21.07 13.98 -62.65
N ARG A 23 21.07 14.50 -61.42
CA ARG A 23 20.96 13.72 -60.17
C ARG A 23 19.54 13.66 -59.61
N GLY A 24 18.62 14.46 -60.16
CA GLY A 24 17.21 14.46 -59.78
C GLY A 24 16.94 15.10 -58.41
N TRP A 25 15.86 14.64 -57.79
CA TRP A 25 15.37 15.11 -56.49
C TRP A 25 15.80 14.15 -55.39
N SER A 26 16.39 14.67 -54.32
CA SER A 26 16.57 13.96 -53.06
C SER A 26 15.37 14.21 -52.16
N VAL A 27 14.84 13.14 -51.57
CA VAL A 27 13.78 13.19 -50.56
C VAL A 27 14.36 12.72 -49.24
N PHE A 28 14.20 13.54 -48.20
CA PHE A 28 14.62 13.26 -46.84
C PHE A 28 13.40 13.12 -45.95
N VAL A 29 13.39 12.09 -45.10
CA VAL A 29 12.34 11.84 -44.11
C VAL A 29 12.96 11.98 -42.73
N GLU A 30 12.42 12.88 -41.92
CA GLU A 30 12.95 13.19 -40.58
C GLU A 30 12.58 12.10 -39.57
N ASP A 31 11.31 12.07 -39.19
CA ASP A 31 10.83 11.29 -38.04
C ASP A 31 9.90 10.16 -38.47
N ALA A 32 10.06 9.00 -37.84
CA ALA A 32 9.15 7.86 -37.99
C ALA A 32 7.86 8.12 -37.19
N VAL A 33 6.71 7.96 -37.84
CA VAL A 33 5.38 8.04 -37.20
C VAL A 33 4.83 6.65 -37.02
N GLN A 34 4.46 6.30 -35.78
CA GLN A 34 3.87 5.00 -35.44
C GLN A 34 2.36 5.12 -35.29
N MET A 35 1.63 4.10 -35.75
CA MET A 35 0.20 3.96 -35.56
C MET A 35 -0.15 2.54 -35.13
N GLU A 36 -1.23 2.41 -34.37
CA GLU A 36 -1.80 1.13 -33.99
C GLU A 36 -3.13 0.92 -34.71
N ALA A 37 -3.33 -0.27 -35.25
CA ALA A 37 -4.49 -0.60 -36.05
C ALA A 37 -5.01 -2.00 -35.72
N VAL A 38 -6.32 -2.15 -35.78
CA VAL A 38 -7.03 -3.40 -35.53
C VAL A 38 -7.27 -4.10 -36.86
N TYR A 39 -6.79 -5.33 -36.94
CA TYR A 39 -7.03 -6.23 -38.06
C TYR A 39 -8.28 -7.06 -37.80
N ILE A 40 -9.23 -7.03 -38.73
CA ILE A 40 -10.47 -7.80 -38.71
C ILE A 40 -10.28 -8.99 -39.65
N PRO A 41 -10.13 -10.23 -39.12
CA PRO A 41 -9.80 -11.39 -39.94
C PRO A 41 -10.93 -11.80 -40.91
N GLU A 42 -12.19 -11.59 -40.53
CA GLU A 42 -13.36 -12.01 -41.32
C GLU A 42 -13.47 -11.24 -42.64
N ASP A 43 -13.14 -9.95 -42.61
CA ASP A 43 -13.20 -9.05 -43.76
C ASP A 43 -11.83 -8.87 -44.45
N ASP A 44 -10.75 -9.40 -43.86
CA ASP A 44 -9.35 -9.16 -44.25
C ASP A 44 -9.03 -7.64 -44.37
N GLN A 45 -9.51 -6.86 -43.40
CA GLN A 45 -9.36 -5.40 -43.37
C GLN A 45 -8.63 -4.92 -42.12
N CYS A 46 -7.91 -3.81 -42.28
CA CYS A 46 -7.21 -3.13 -41.19
C CYS A 46 -7.82 -1.75 -40.97
N THR A 47 -8.18 -1.44 -39.72
CA THR A 47 -8.79 -0.18 -39.32
C THR A 47 -7.96 0.47 -38.22
N ASP A 48 -7.74 1.79 -38.30
CA ASP A 48 -7.05 2.53 -37.23
C ASP A 48 -7.84 2.39 -35.91
N ILE A 49 -7.15 2.12 -34.80
CA ILE A 49 -7.77 1.95 -33.48
C ILE A 49 -8.61 3.17 -33.08
N LEU A 50 -8.20 4.36 -33.53
CA LEU A 50 -8.91 5.61 -33.28
C LEU A 50 -10.18 5.77 -34.13
N SER A 51 -10.28 5.04 -35.24
CA SER A 51 -11.47 5.04 -36.10
C SER A 51 -12.59 4.17 -35.55
N LEU A 52 -12.32 3.33 -34.54
CA LEU A 52 -13.34 2.51 -33.88
C LEU A 52 -14.44 3.37 -33.23
N VAL A 53 -14.19 4.64 -32.92
CA VAL A 53 -15.19 5.55 -32.38
C VAL A 53 -16.39 5.73 -33.32
N GLU A 54 -16.17 5.67 -34.64
CA GLU A 54 -17.23 5.82 -35.63
C GLU A 54 -18.09 4.55 -35.78
N ASN A 55 -17.58 3.39 -35.33
CA ASN A 55 -18.23 2.10 -35.48
C ASN A 55 -18.49 1.46 -34.10
N GLU A 56 -19.66 1.77 -33.53
CA GLU A 56 -20.03 1.39 -32.16
C GLU A 56 -19.99 -0.13 -31.91
N ASP A 57 -20.35 -0.95 -32.90
CA ASP A 57 -20.35 -2.40 -32.75
C ASP A 57 -18.93 -2.94 -32.56
N ASN A 58 -17.99 -2.50 -33.40
CA ASN A 58 -16.59 -2.89 -33.29
C ASN A 58 -15.93 -2.33 -32.03
N LEU A 59 -16.32 -1.12 -31.61
CA LEU A 59 -15.86 -0.52 -30.35
C LEU A 59 -16.31 -1.34 -29.14
N ASN A 60 -17.58 -1.71 -29.09
CA ASN A 60 -18.15 -2.52 -28.02
C ASN A 60 -17.54 -3.92 -27.99
N PHE A 61 -17.35 -4.53 -29.16
CA PHE A 61 -16.68 -5.81 -29.28
C PHE A 61 -15.24 -5.74 -28.75
N CYS A 62 -14.44 -4.76 -29.20
CA CYS A 62 -13.07 -4.55 -28.73
C CYS A 62 -13.03 -4.31 -27.21
N SER A 63 -13.90 -3.45 -26.68
CA SER A 63 -13.97 -3.19 -25.24
C SER A 63 -14.31 -4.43 -24.43
N ASN A 64 -15.21 -5.29 -24.91
CA ASN A 64 -15.56 -6.53 -24.24
C ASN A 64 -14.46 -7.60 -24.37
N THR A 65 -13.73 -7.62 -25.49
CA THR A 65 -12.55 -8.48 -25.65
C THR A 65 -11.44 -8.10 -24.67
N LEU A 66 -11.18 -6.81 -24.45
CA LEU A 66 -10.24 -6.35 -23.42
C LEU A 66 -10.70 -6.77 -22.01
N ARG A 67 -12.00 -6.64 -21.71
CA ARG A 67 -12.57 -7.14 -20.45
C ARG A 67 -12.43 -8.64 -20.31
N LEU A 68 -12.63 -9.41 -21.38
CA LEU A 68 -12.43 -10.85 -21.39
C LEU A 68 -10.98 -11.19 -21.05
N TYR A 69 -10.00 -10.53 -21.66
CA TYR A 69 -8.59 -10.72 -21.32
C TYR A 69 -8.31 -10.41 -19.84
N THR A 70 -8.87 -9.32 -19.31
CA THR A 70 -8.73 -9.03 -17.87
C THR A 70 -9.36 -10.10 -16.98
N ALA A 71 -10.50 -10.66 -17.39
CA ALA A 71 -11.18 -11.72 -16.64
C ALA A 71 -10.43 -13.06 -16.70
N LEU A 72 -9.77 -13.36 -17.83
CA LEU A 72 -8.95 -14.57 -17.98
C LEU A 72 -7.67 -14.51 -17.13
N CYS A 73 -7.11 -13.31 -16.95
CA CYS A 73 -5.96 -13.07 -16.08
C CYS A 73 -6.31 -12.89 -14.60
N ALA A 74 -7.60 -12.81 -14.28
CA ALA A 74 -8.06 -12.56 -12.92
C ALA A 74 -7.46 -13.57 -11.93
N GLN A 75 -7.23 -13.11 -10.71
CA GLN A 75 -6.62 -13.92 -9.65
C GLN A 75 -5.12 -14.21 -9.83
N GLY A 76 -4.45 -13.49 -10.73
CA GLY A 76 -3.00 -13.63 -10.92
C GLY A 76 -2.63 -14.87 -11.72
N ASN A 77 -3.45 -15.23 -12.71
CA ASN A 77 -3.17 -16.35 -13.61
C ASN A 77 -2.05 -15.98 -14.60
N ASN A 78 -0.82 -16.08 -14.14
CA ASN A 78 0.35 -15.65 -14.92
C ASN A 78 0.55 -16.49 -16.20
N ARG A 79 0.10 -17.75 -16.21
CA ARG A 79 0.22 -18.62 -17.39
C ARG A 79 -0.55 -18.03 -18.57
N VAL A 80 -1.77 -17.57 -18.31
CA VAL A 80 -2.58 -16.91 -19.33
C VAL A 80 -2.01 -15.54 -19.67
N SER A 81 -1.50 -14.79 -18.69
CA SER A 81 -0.85 -13.50 -18.94
C SER A 81 0.32 -13.63 -19.93
N HIS A 82 1.18 -14.64 -19.79
CA HIS A 82 2.28 -14.91 -20.72
C HIS A 82 1.79 -15.25 -22.14
N GLU A 83 0.66 -15.94 -22.28
CA GLU A 83 0.08 -16.24 -23.60
C GLU A 83 -0.58 -15.01 -24.22
N ILE A 84 -1.24 -14.17 -23.43
CA ILE A 84 -1.85 -12.91 -23.91
C ILE A 84 -0.77 -11.93 -24.37
N CYS A 85 0.39 -11.88 -23.71
CA CYS A 85 1.52 -11.04 -24.12
C CYS A 85 2.09 -11.39 -25.51
N LYS A 86 1.72 -12.54 -26.11
CA LYS A 86 2.04 -12.84 -27.51
C LYS A 86 1.16 -12.09 -28.50
N TYR A 87 -0.05 -11.72 -28.09
CA TYR A 87 -1.02 -10.98 -28.89
C TYR A 87 -0.97 -9.48 -28.62
N VAL A 88 -0.79 -9.09 -27.36
CA VAL A 88 -0.71 -7.70 -26.91
C VAL A 88 0.66 -7.47 -26.28
N ASP A 89 1.54 -6.77 -26.98
CA ASP A 89 2.92 -6.55 -26.52
C ASP A 89 3.06 -5.29 -25.65
N GLU A 90 4.20 -5.19 -24.95
CA GLU A 90 4.52 -4.04 -24.10
C GLU A 90 4.50 -2.71 -24.88
N LYS A 91 4.89 -2.73 -26.17
CA LYS A 91 4.99 -1.53 -27.00
C LYS A 91 3.60 -1.01 -27.38
N GLN A 92 2.66 -1.89 -27.73
CA GLN A 92 1.26 -1.57 -27.98
C GLN A 92 0.60 -0.98 -26.73
N LEU A 93 0.79 -1.62 -25.57
CA LEU A 93 0.27 -1.11 -24.30
C LEU A 93 0.82 0.30 -24.02
N MET A 94 2.14 0.50 -24.14
CA MET A 94 2.76 1.81 -23.92
C MET A 94 2.34 2.85 -24.95
N TYR A 95 2.14 2.47 -26.21
CA TYR A 95 1.61 3.36 -27.26
C TYR A 95 0.20 3.83 -26.89
N CYS A 96 -0.68 2.91 -26.52
CA CYS A 96 -2.03 3.23 -26.12
C CYS A 96 -2.09 4.07 -24.84
N VAL A 97 -1.29 3.75 -23.84
CA VAL A 97 -1.20 4.52 -22.59
C VAL A 97 -0.79 5.97 -22.87
N ARG A 98 0.14 6.19 -23.82
CA ARG A 98 0.61 7.52 -24.24
C ARG A 98 -0.39 8.30 -25.09
N ASN A 99 -1.34 7.62 -25.74
CA ASN A 99 -2.25 8.25 -26.68
C ASN A 99 -3.42 8.96 -25.94
N ALA A 100 -3.50 10.28 -26.09
CA ALA A 100 -4.55 11.09 -25.48
C ALA A 100 -5.92 10.98 -26.19
N TYR A 101 -5.94 10.57 -27.46
CA TYR A 101 -7.13 10.60 -28.32
C TYR A 101 -7.94 9.29 -28.32
N LEU A 102 -7.52 8.29 -27.55
CA LEU A 102 -8.25 7.04 -27.44
C LEU A 102 -9.64 7.24 -26.82
N CYS A 103 -10.59 6.44 -27.28
CA CYS A 103 -11.91 6.36 -26.68
C CYS A 103 -11.82 5.93 -25.22
N GLY A 104 -12.69 6.48 -24.36
CA GLY A 104 -12.67 6.20 -22.92
C GLY A 104 -12.84 4.71 -22.58
N SER A 105 -13.70 3.98 -23.28
CA SER A 105 -13.94 2.54 -23.05
C SER A 105 -12.69 1.69 -23.32
N ILE A 106 -12.04 1.91 -24.47
CA ILE A 106 -10.79 1.25 -24.83
C ILE A 106 -9.68 1.67 -23.85
N ARG A 107 -9.54 2.97 -23.57
CA ARG A 107 -8.52 3.48 -22.64
C ARG A 107 -8.61 2.81 -21.28
N ILE A 108 -9.79 2.77 -20.67
CA ILE A 108 -10.00 2.09 -19.39
C ILE A 108 -9.68 0.59 -19.51
N GLY A 109 -10.13 -0.06 -20.59
CA GLY A 109 -9.85 -1.47 -20.85
C GLY A 109 -8.36 -1.79 -20.91
N ILE A 110 -7.57 -0.96 -21.59
CA ILE A 110 -6.11 -1.14 -21.73
C ILE A 110 -5.38 -0.95 -20.40
N TYR A 111 -5.75 0.08 -19.62
CA TYR A 111 -5.13 0.32 -18.32
C TYR A 111 -5.46 -0.82 -17.34
N ASN A 112 -6.71 -1.28 -17.31
CA ASN A 112 -7.11 -2.45 -16.52
C ASN A 112 -6.37 -3.72 -16.97
N LEU A 113 -6.19 -3.92 -18.27
CA LEU A 113 -5.45 -5.05 -18.82
C LEU A 113 -3.98 -5.01 -18.41
N LEU A 114 -3.34 -3.83 -18.46
CA LEU A 114 -1.97 -3.65 -18.01
C LEU A 114 -1.82 -4.04 -16.53
N VAL A 115 -2.73 -3.57 -15.68
CA VAL A 115 -2.75 -3.94 -14.25
C VAL A 115 -2.94 -5.44 -14.07
N ALA A 116 -3.91 -6.05 -14.76
CA ALA A 116 -4.21 -7.49 -14.66
C ALA A 116 -3.04 -8.37 -15.13
N LEU A 117 -2.38 -8.01 -16.22
CA LEU A 117 -1.28 -8.79 -16.80
C LEU A 117 -0.02 -8.72 -15.95
N HIS A 118 0.38 -7.51 -15.54
CA HIS A 118 1.73 -7.28 -15.00
C HIS A 118 1.76 -7.01 -13.50
N PHE A 119 0.73 -6.38 -12.93
CA PHE A 119 0.78 -5.85 -11.57
C PHE A 119 -0.10 -6.60 -10.56
N GLU A 120 -1.19 -7.23 -10.98
CA GLU A 120 -2.18 -7.84 -10.08
C GLU A 120 -1.54 -8.86 -9.12
N SER A 121 -0.68 -9.74 -9.63
CA SER A 121 0.04 -10.74 -8.83
C SER A 121 0.94 -10.09 -7.76
N HIS A 122 1.61 -8.99 -8.10
CA HIS A 122 2.47 -8.25 -7.19
C HIS A 122 1.68 -7.45 -6.16
N ILE A 123 0.63 -6.74 -6.59
CA ILE A 123 -0.27 -5.99 -5.72
C ILE A 123 -0.89 -6.93 -4.68
N LYS A 124 -1.39 -8.11 -5.10
CA LYS A 124 -1.95 -9.10 -4.19
C LYS A 124 -0.95 -9.59 -3.16
N ALA A 125 0.26 -9.93 -3.57
CA ALA A 125 1.32 -10.35 -2.65
C ALA A 125 1.63 -9.28 -1.59
N ARG A 126 1.67 -8.00 -1.99
CA ARG A 126 1.88 -6.87 -1.08
C ARG A 126 0.69 -6.64 -0.14
N CYS A 127 -0.54 -6.65 -0.67
CA CYS A 127 -1.75 -6.47 0.13
C CYS A 127 -1.91 -7.58 1.18
N LEU A 128 -1.62 -8.84 0.84
CA LEU A 128 -1.69 -9.98 1.76
C LEU A 128 -0.66 -9.92 2.89
N THR A 129 0.47 -9.23 2.68
CA THR A 129 1.51 -9.05 3.69
C THR A 129 1.46 -7.68 4.37
N SER A 130 0.58 -6.77 3.92
CA SER A 130 0.51 -5.36 4.37
C SER A 130 0.42 -5.20 5.88
N THR A 131 -0.39 -6.04 6.55
CA THR A 131 -0.65 -5.97 8.00
C THR A 131 0.39 -6.66 8.89
N GLU A 132 1.46 -7.18 8.30
CA GLU A 132 2.53 -7.89 8.99
C GLU A 132 3.75 -6.98 9.11
N PHE A 133 4.15 -6.67 10.34
CA PHE A 133 5.28 -5.78 10.62
C PHE A 133 6.42 -6.59 11.24
N ILE A 134 7.36 -7.06 10.43
CA ILE A 134 8.58 -7.71 10.92
C ILE A 134 9.75 -6.75 10.76
N ILE A 135 10.30 -6.26 11.86
CA ILE A 135 11.32 -5.22 11.84
C ILE A 135 12.65 -5.77 12.37
N PRO A 136 13.74 -5.72 11.58
CA PRO A 136 15.06 -6.10 12.04
C PRO A 136 15.69 -4.99 12.89
N LEU A 137 16.39 -5.40 13.94
CA LEU A 137 17.28 -4.52 14.71
C LEU A 137 18.55 -4.31 13.91
N SER A 138 18.69 -3.12 13.33
CA SER A 138 19.85 -2.69 12.54
C SER A 138 20.19 -1.24 12.89
N ASP A 139 21.45 -0.84 12.69
CA ASP A 139 21.89 0.54 12.94
C ASP A 139 21.09 1.56 12.10
N SER A 140 20.56 1.13 10.95
CA SER A 140 19.69 1.93 10.10
C SER A 140 18.33 2.24 10.74
N LEU A 141 17.82 1.41 11.67
CA LEU A 141 16.58 1.68 12.40
C LEU A 141 16.72 2.95 13.27
N GLN A 142 17.91 3.22 13.80
CA GLN A 142 18.21 4.43 14.58
C GLN A 142 18.23 5.71 13.74
N THR A 143 18.28 5.59 12.40
CA THR A 143 18.12 6.74 11.51
C THR A 143 16.68 7.25 11.47
N ASN A 144 15.70 6.44 11.91
CA ASN A 144 14.33 6.87 12.08
C ASN A 144 14.20 7.76 13.33
N ARG A 145 14.48 9.05 13.16
CA ARG A 145 14.60 10.01 14.26
C ARG A 145 13.27 10.61 14.73
N LEU A 146 12.11 10.19 14.22
CA LEU A 146 10.84 10.87 14.51
C LEU A 146 10.52 10.94 16.02
N LEU A 147 10.90 9.92 16.79
CA LEU A 147 10.71 9.87 18.25
C LEU A 147 12.02 9.98 19.06
N HIS A 148 13.14 10.39 18.43
CA HIS A 148 14.44 10.38 19.11
C HIS A 148 14.49 11.40 20.26
N PRO A 149 15.01 11.06 21.46
CA PRO A 149 14.98 11.93 22.64
C PRO A 149 15.66 13.30 22.42
N HIS A 150 16.73 13.36 21.63
CA HIS A 150 17.49 14.58 21.33
C HIS A 150 16.83 15.56 20.35
N ASN A 151 15.74 15.16 19.67
CA ASN A 151 15.05 16.08 18.77
C ASN A 151 14.22 17.07 19.61
N SER A 152 14.30 18.36 19.25
CA SER A 152 13.48 19.38 19.89
C SER A 152 12.00 19.06 19.70
N ILE A 153 11.16 19.48 20.66
CA ILE A 153 9.71 19.31 20.58
C ILE A 153 9.20 19.91 19.26
N GLU A 154 9.75 21.05 18.82
CA GLU A 154 9.47 21.69 17.53
C GLU A 154 9.90 20.86 16.31
N HIS A 155 11.05 20.18 16.35
CA HIS A 155 11.49 19.28 15.28
C HIS A 155 10.66 17.99 15.22
N LYS A 156 10.21 17.49 16.38
CA LYS A 156 9.27 16.36 16.50
C LYS A 156 7.87 16.74 16.02
N HIS A 157 7.39 17.93 16.36
CA HIS A 157 6.17 18.50 15.81
C HIS A 157 6.30 18.72 14.31
N ALA A 158 7.38 19.31 13.82
CA ALA A 158 7.61 19.49 12.40
C ALA A 158 7.67 18.14 11.66
N LEU A 159 8.30 17.09 12.19
CA LEU A 159 8.33 15.76 11.57
C LEU A 159 7.00 15.01 11.68
N ALA A 160 6.23 15.22 12.74
CA ALA A 160 4.91 14.62 12.94
C ALA A 160 3.78 15.36 12.20
N THR A 161 3.96 16.66 11.97
CA THR A 161 3.04 17.57 11.29
C THR A 161 3.44 17.76 9.82
N SER A 162 4.68 17.45 9.43
CA SER A 162 5.13 17.59 8.04
C SER A 162 4.59 16.47 7.16
N THR A 163 4.10 16.93 6.03
CA THR A 163 4.15 16.43 4.65
C THR A 163 5.19 15.37 4.25
N PHE A 164 6.10 14.94 5.13
CA PHE A 164 7.10 13.92 4.83
C PHE A 164 6.50 12.52 5.06
N ILE A 165 6.04 11.91 3.97
CA ILE A 165 5.71 10.48 3.96
C ILE A 165 6.96 9.75 3.45
N PRO A 166 7.57 8.87 4.26
CA PRO A 166 8.71 8.09 3.81
C PRO A 166 8.33 7.24 2.59
N ALA A 167 9.27 7.11 1.65
CA ALA A 167 9.12 6.15 0.58
C ALA A 167 9.37 4.73 1.06
N MET A 168 8.90 3.76 0.27
CA MET A 168 8.98 2.36 0.67
C MET A 168 10.41 1.86 0.92
N GLU A 169 11.39 2.46 0.25
CA GLU A 169 12.83 2.15 0.41
C GLU A 169 13.41 2.57 1.77
N GLN A 170 12.74 3.47 2.48
CA GLN A 170 13.18 3.98 3.78
C GLN A 170 12.63 3.15 4.95
N PHE A 171 11.67 2.26 4.69
CA PHE A 171 11.13 1.37 5.71
C PHE A 171 12.05 0.19 5.99
N MET A 172 12.19 -0.13 7.27
CA MET A 172 13.01 -1.25 7.71
C MET A 172 12.25 -2.58 7.74
N ALA A 173 10.91 -2.55 7.71
CA ALA A 173 10.12 -3.77 7.75
C ALA A 173 10.46 -4.74 6.61
N VAL A 174 10.71 -6.00 6.95
CA VAL A 174 10.97 -7.07 5.97
C VAL A 174 9.70 -7.33 5.19
N ARG A 175 9.75 -7.09 3.88
CA ARG A 175 8.65 -7.38 2.95
C ARG A 175 9.12 -8.38 1.89
N PRO A 176 8.22 -9.23 1.37
CA PRO A 176 8.55 -10.08 0.24
C PRO A 176 8.95 -9.21 -0.95
N LYS A 177 10.13 -9.48 -1.54
CA LYS A 177 10.55 -8.83 -2.78
C LYS A 177 9.66 -9.29 -3.93
N LEU A 178 9.51 -8.44 -4.94
CA LEU A 178 8.85 -8.80 -6.19
C LEU A 178 9.53 -10.04 -6.77
N ILE A 179 8.73 -11.05 -7.07
CA ILE A 179 9.20 -12.31 -7.63
C ILE A 179 9.76 -12.04 -9.03
N LYS A 180 11.02 -12.40 -9.26
CA LYS A 180 11.68 -12.22 -10.57
C LYS A 180 11.80 -13.55 -11.30
N GLU A 181 11.92 -13.51 -12.62
CA GLU A 181 12.11 -14.73 -13.44
C GLU A 181 13.37 -15.52 -13.05
N GLU A 182 14.40 -14.83 -12.56
CA GLU A 182 15.67 -15.41 -12.10
C GLU A 182 15.51 -16.32 -10.87
N ASP A 183 14.42 -16.17 -10.11
CA ASP A 183 14.20 -16.88 -8.85
C ASP A 183 13.86 -18.37 -9.04
N PHE A 184 13.43 -18.77 -10.23
CA PHE A 184 13.02 -20.14 -10.52
C PHE A 184 13.92 -20.77 -11.56
N LYS A 185 14.25 -22.05 -11.43
CA LYS A 185 15.04 -22.79 -12.45
C LYS A 185 14.16 -23.49 -13.48
N VAL A 186 12.92 -23.82 -13.10
CA VAL A 186 11.97 -24.58 -13.93
C VAL A 186 11.09 -23.61 -14.71
N GLU A 187 11.08 -23.72 -16.03
CA GLU A 187 10.32 -22.83 -16.92
C GLU A 187 8.80 -22.90 -16.68
N ARG A 188 8.28 -24.06 -16.26
CA ARG A 188 6.86 -24.23 -15.90
C ARG A 188 6.50 -23.45 -14.63
N GLU A 189 7.33 -23.50 -13.60
CA GLU A 189 7.13 -22.72 -12.37
C GLU A 189 7.24 -21.22 -12.63
N ARG A 190 8.17 -20.80 -13.50
CA ARG A 190 8.29 -19.41 -13.96
C ARG A 190 6.98 -18.90 -14.56
N LYS A 191 6.40 -19.65 -15.50
CA LYS A 191 5.16 -19.26 -16.18
C LYS A 191 3.93 -19.25 -15.26
N LEU A 192 3.95 -20.05 -14.18
CA LEU A 192 2.85 -20.10 -13.22
C LEU A 192 2.95 -19.00 -12.15
N LEU A 193 4.15 -18.71 -11.64
CA LEU A 193 4.33 -17.87 -10.46
C LEU A 193 4.84 -16.45 -10.76
N VAL A 194 5.39 -16.21 -11.95
CA VAL A 194 6.00 -14.91 -12.31
C VAL A 194 5.16 -14.22 -13.38
N PRO A 195 4.69 -12.99 -13.15
CA PRO A 195 4.01 -12.22 -14.18
C PRO A 195 4.98 -11.84 -15.31
N PRO A 196 4.49 -11.59 -16.54
CA PRO A 196 5.32 -11.14 -17.64
C PRO A 196 6.05 -9.82 -17.29
N PRO A 197 7.32 -9.66 -17.68
CA PRO A 197 8.09 -8.46 -17.35
C PRO A 197 7.54 -7.22 -18.07
N PHE A 198 7.66 -6.06 -17.42
CA PHE A 198 7.24 -4.76 -17.96
C PHE A 198 8.19 -3.67 -17.46
N ASN A 199 8.49 -2.67 -18.29
CA ASN A 199 9.35 -1.56 -17.90
C ASN A 199 8.60 -0.55 -17.01
N VAL A 200 8.61 -0.84 -15.70
CA VAL A 200 7.94 -0.02 -14.68
C VAL A 200 8.54 1.39 -14.57
N LEU A 201 9.83 1.58 -14.84
CA LEU A 201 10.48 2.89 -14.71
C LEU A 201 9.98 3.88 -15.77
N ASN A 202 9.96 3.46 -17.04
CA ASN A 202 9.42 4.27 -18.14
C ASN A 202 7.92 4.58 -17.92
N LEU A 203 7.17 3.61 -17.39
CA LEU A 203 5.77 3.82 -17.05
C LEU A 203 5.60 4.83 -15.92
N LYS A 204 6.41 4.74 -14.86
CA LYS A 204 6.41 5.68 -13.73
C LYS A 204 6.63 7.12 -14.19
N GLU A 205 7.69 7.36 -14.96
CA GLU A 205 8.01 8.69 -15.50
C GLU A 205 6.86 9.25 -16.35
N TYR A 206 6.27 8.42 -17.21
CA TYR A 206 5.12 8.82 -18.02
C TYR A 206 3.88 9.13 -17.17
N ILE A 207 3.54 8.30 -16.18
CA ILE A 207 2.33 8.52 -15.37
C ILE A 207 2.47 9.77 -14.51
N MET A 208 3.63 9.98 -13.86
CA MET A 208 3.85 11.15 -13.01
C MET A 208 3.80 12.45 -13.82
N SER A 209 4.42 12.47 -15.00
CA SER A 209 4.32 13.61 -15.92
C SER A 209 2.89 13.81 -16.44
N SER A 210 2.23 12.73 -16.90
CA SER A 210 0.87 12.78 -17.44
C SER A 210 -0.18 13.19 -16.39
N LEU A 211 -0.02 12.79 -15.13
CA LEU A 211 -0.89 13.21 -14.03
C LEU A 211 -0.70 14.70 -13.71
N THR A 212 0.54 15.18 -13.71
CA THR A 212 0.85 16.61 -13.55
C THR A 212 0.22 17.43 -14.66
N ASP A 213 0.43 17.02 -15.91
CA ASP A 213 -0.21 17.58 -17.09
C ASP A 213 -1.73 17.58 -16.99
N ALA A 214 -2.32 16.50 -16.48
CA ALA A 214 -3.76 16.36 -16.35
C ALA A 214 -4.34 17.33 -15.35
N ILE A 215 -3.67 17.55 -14.21
CA ILE A 215 -4.11 18.47 -13.16
C ILE A 215 -3.95 19.94 -13.60
N GLU A 216 -2.84 20.27 -14.26
CA GLU A 216 -2.64 21.62 -14.82
C GLU A 216 -3.70 21.99 -15.86
N LYS A 217 -3.99 21.04 -16.75
CA LYS A 217 -4.96 21.24 -17.82
C LYS A 217 -6.38 21.25 -17.26
N SER A 218 -6.70 20.38 -16.32
CA SER A 218 -8.05 20.28 -15.76
C SER A 218 -8.48 21.54 -15.02
N SER A 219 -7.56 22.26 -14.36
CA SER A 219 -7.81 23.59 -13.75
C SER A 219 -8.29 24.62 -14.79
N ARG A 220 -7.91 24.48 -16.06
CA ARG A 220 -8.32 25.40 -17.15
C ARG A 220 -9.67 25.06 -17.77
N HIS A 221 -10.42 24.10 -17.23
CA HIS A 221 -11.70 23.60 -17.76
C HIS A 221 -11.66 23.27 -19.26
N LEU A 222 -11.07 22.13 -19.63
CA LEU A 222 -11.07 21.67 -21.02
C LEU A 222 -12.47 21.25 -21.47
N ARG A 223 -12.78 21.64 -22.71
CA ARG A 223 -13.96 21.17 -23.44
C ARG A 223 -13.90 19.68 -23.76
N ASP A 224 -12.72 19.22 -24.21
CA ASP A 224 -12.50 17.84 -24.68
C ASP A 224 -11.37 17.18 -23.87
N PRO A 225 -11.66 16.60 -22.69
CA PRO A 225 -10.67 15.84 -21.92
C PRO A 225 -10.35 14.50 -22.61
N ALA A 226 -9.17 13.92 -22.29
CA ALA A 226 -8.74 12.65 -22.87
C ALA A 226 -9.74 11.52 -22.51
N GLY A 227 -10.20 10.76 -23.50
CA GLY A 227 -11.24 9.74 -23.30
C GLY A 227 -12.66 10.30 -23.12
N GLY A 228 -12.87 11.60 -23.37
CA GLY A 228 -14.17 12.26 -23.45
C GLY A 228 -14.69 12.83 -22.13
N THR A 229 -14.38 12.21 -20.99
CA THR A 229 -14.77 12.69 -19.65
C THR A 229 -13.56 12.79 -18.72
N TYR A 230 -13.65 13.64 -17.70
CA TYR A 230 -12.60 13.74 -16.68
C TYR A 230 -12.41 12.42 -15.91
N ALA A 231 -13.49 11.68 -15.64
CA ALA A 231 -13.41 10.33 -15.09
C ALA A 231 -12.56 9.38 -15.96
N ASN A 232 -12.81 9.32 -17.27
CA ASN A 232 -12.05 8.44 -18.18
C ASN A 232 -10.57 8.85 -18.32
N TRP A 233 -10.25 10.11 -18.04
CA TRP A 233 -8.88 10.60 -18.05
C TRP A 233 -8.13 10.29 -16.75
N LEU A 234 -8.71 10.67 -15.61
CA LEU A 234 -8.04 10.65 -14.30
C LEU A 234 -8.06 9.28 -13.64
N VAL A 235 -9.17 8.53 -13.73
CA VAL A 235 -9.31 7.23 -13.03
C VAL A 235 -8.20 6.26 -13.43
N PRO A 236 -7.89 6.04 -14.72
CA PRO A 236 -6.85 5.09 -15.10
C PRO A 236 -5.45 5.53 -14.65
N LEU A 237 -5.16 6.83 -14.66
CA LEU A 237 -3.88 7.37 -14.17
C LEU A 237 -3.73 7.15 -12.67
N LEU A 238 -4.76 7.51 -11.89
CA LEU A 238 -4.76 7.32 -10.43
C LEU A 238 -4.68 5.84 -10.04
N GLN A 239 -5.37 4.96 -10.75
CA GLN A 239 -5.32 3.52 -10.52
C GLN A 239 -3.90 2.95 -10.75
N LEU A 240 -3.17 3.44 -11.76
CA LEU A 240 -1.78 3.04 -11.95
C LEU A 240 -0.84 3.64 -10.91
N VAL A 241 -1.06 4.90 -10.49
CA VAL A 241 -0.30 5.48 -9.37
C VAL A 241 -0.51 4.65 -8.10
N ASP A 242 -1.75 4.26 -7.81
CA ASP A 242 -2.09 3.40 -6.69
C ASP A 242 -1.38 2.05 -6.76
N ALA A 243 -1.41 1.41 -7.94
CA ALA A 243 -0.67 0.16 -8.19
C ALA A 243 0.84 0.31 -7.94
N LEU A 244 1.46 1.39 -8.43
CA LEU A 244 2.89 1.68 -8.23
C LEU A 244 3.22 1.96 -6.76
N LEU A 245 2.33 2.68 -6.06
CA LEU A 245 2.44 2.96 -4.63
C LEU A 245 2.40 1.66 -3.82
N VAL A 246 1.45 0.76 -4.09
CA VAL A 246 1.34 -0.53 -3.39
C VAL A 246 2.53 -1.45 -3.69
N MET A 247 3.05 -1.45 -4.92
CA MET A 247 4.24 -2.23 -5.27
C MET A 247 5.52 -1.70 -4.62
N GLY A 248 5.54 -0.41 -4.26
CA GLY A 248 6.69 0.26 -3.63
C GLY A 248 7.72 0.76 -4.62
N THR A 249 7.31 1.13 -5.84
CA THR A 249 8.21 1.59 -6.91
C THR A 249 8.34 3.11 -6.98
N LEU A 250 7.50 3.84 -6.24
CA LEU A 250 7.56 5.28 -6.11
C LEU A 250 8.64 5.69 -5.10
N GLU A 251 9.52 6.59 -5.52
CA GLU A 251 10.58 7.16 -4.70
C GLU A 251 10.04 8.30 -3.83
N VAL A 252 10.88 8.80 -2.90
CA VAL A 252 10.49 9.90 -1.98
C VAL A 252 10.06 11.14 -2.77
N ASN A 253 10.78 11.47 -3.85
CA ASN A 253 10.46 12.60 -4.71
C ASN A 253 9.11 12.41 -5.42
N ASP A 254 8.81 11.18 -5.87
CA ASP A 254 7.54 10.87 -6.54
C ASP A 254 6.36 10.99 -5.57
N ILE A 255 6.51 10.54 -4.32
CA ILE A 255 5.49 10.67 -3.27
C ILE A 255 5.28 12.13 -2.88
N GLN A 256 6.36 12.92 -2.77
CA GLN A 256 6.26 14.35 -2.52
C GLN A 256 5.55 15.08 -3.67
N GLN A 257 5.86 14.73 -4.91
CA GLN A 257 5.16 15.24 -6.09
C GLN A 257 3.67 14.86 -6.04
N LEU A 258 3.33 13.61 -5.73
CA LEU A 258 1.95 13.16 -5.59
C LEU A 258 1.19 13.94 -4.51
N LEU A 259 1.79 14.17 -3.34
CA LEU A 259 1.19 14.97 -2.27
C LEU A 259 0.92 16.42 -2.71
N ARG A 260 1.86 17.02 -3.45
CA ARG A 260 1.69 18.37 -4.02
C ARG A 260 0.55 18.42 -5.04
N LEU A 261 0.37 17.36 -5.83
CA LEU A 261 -0.73 17.24 -6.80
C LEU A 261 -2.09 17.07 -6.12
N ILE A 262 -2.14 16.39 -4.97
CA ILE A 262 -3.38 16.22 -4.19
C ILE A 262 -3.83 17.55 -3.58
N ASP A 263 -2.92 18.24 -2.86
CA ASP A 263 -3.19 19.55 -2.28
C ASP A 263 -1.93 20.43 -2.22
N PRO A 264 -1.75 21.36 -3.18
CA PRO A 264 -0.57 22.21 -3.23
C PRO A 264 -0.53 23.22 -2.07
N THR A 265 -1.68 23.55 -1.46
CA THR A 265 -1.75 24.52 -0.37
C THR A 265 -1.17 23.96 0.94
N SER A 266 -1.39 22.67 1.18
CA SER A 266 -0.90 21.98 2.38
C SER A 266 0.46 21.30 2.18
N PHE A 267 0.79 20.89 0.95
CA PHE A 267 2.01 20.13 0.65
C PHE A 267 3.06 20.87 -0.20
N GLY A 268 2.79 22.12 -0.62
CA GLY A 268 3.72 22.94 -1.39
C GLY A 268 4.78 23.64 -0.55
N PHE A 269 6.02 23.68 -1.04
CA PHE A 269 7.14 24.42 -0.43
C PHE A 269 7.19 25.87 -0.93
N GLU A 270 7.79 26.78 -0.14
CA GLU A 270 7.81 28.22 -0.44
C GLU A 270 8.55 28.60 -1.74
N ASN A 271 9.44 27.75 -2.26
CA ASN A 271 10.39 28.10 -3.33
C ASN A 271 10.13 27.47 -4.72
N GLU A 272 9.00 26.80 -4.94
CA GLU A 272 8.67 26.19 -6.23
C GLU A 272 7.35 26.75 -6.81
N GLU A 273 7.30 26.91 -8.14
CA GLU A 273 6.09 27.29 -8.89
C GLU A 273 4.97 26.32 -8.51
N SER A 274 4.11 26.77 -7.59
CA SER A 274 3.07 25.93 -7.01
C SER A 274 1.86 25.97 -7.92
N PHE A 275 1.26 24.81 -8.18
CA PHE A 275 -0.08 24.75 -8.74
C PHE A 275 -1.03 25.59 -7.88
N ASN A 276 -1.84 26.45 -8.51
CA ASN A 276 -2.81 27.27 -7.78
C ASN A 276 -3.99 26.43 -7.26
N GLU A 277 -4.30 25.30 -7.90
CA GLU A 277 -5.40 24.39 -7.56
C GLU A 277 -4.90 22.94 -7.55
N GLY A 278 -5.23 22.18 -6.50
CA GLY A 278 -4.95 20.75 -6.40
C GLY A 278 -6.17 19.89 -6.74
N LEU A 279 -5.95 18.58 -6.77
CA LEU A 279 -7.00 17.61 -7.07
C LEU A 279 -8.20 17.72 -6.11
N LEU A 280 -7.97 18.02 -4.83
CA LEU A 280 -9.03 18.12 -3.82
C LEU A 280 -9.92 19.36 -3.96
N GLN A 281 -9.39 20.46 -4.52
CA GLN A 281 -10.15 21.69 -4.73
C GLN A 281 -11.08 21.62 -5.96
N MET A 282 -10.85 20.64 -6.84
CA MET A 282 -11.61 20.47 -8.07
C MET A 282 -12.95 19.75 -7.86
N THR A 283 -13.89 19.96 -8.79
CA THR A 283 -15.14 19.19 -8.85
C THR A 283 -14.87 17.82 -9.48
N LEU A 284 -14.64 16.82 -8.61
CA LEU A 284 -14.35 15.45 -9.03
C LEU A 284 -15.61 14.58 -9.14
N ASP A 285 -15.64 13.71 -10.15
CA ASP A 285 -16.65 12.65 -10.27
C ASP A 285 -16.46 11.56 -9.20
N GLU A 286 -17.55 10.87 -8.82
CA GLU A 286 -17.52 9.78 -7.82
C GLU A 286 -16.41 8.72 -8.02
N PRO A 287 -16.16 8.17 -9.23
CA PRO A 287 -15.10 7.16 -9.41
C PRO A 287 -13.69 7.73 -9.19
N VAL A 288 -13.48 9.03 -9.42
CA VAL A 288 -12.18 9.68 -9.13
C VAL A 288 -11.99 9.80 -7.62
N LYS A 289 -13.05 10.19 -6.89
CA LYS A 289 -13.04 10.24 -5.41
C LYS A 289 -12.74 8.87 -4.80
N LEU A 290 -13.28 7.79 -5.38
CA LEU A 290 -13.02 6.42 -4.91
C LEU A 290 -11.54 6.05 -5.02
N GLN A 291 -10.93 6.28 -6.20
CA GLN A 291 -9.50 6.00 -6.37
C GLN A 291 -8.63 6.87 -5.47
N LEU A 292 -9.00 8.13 -5.27
CA LEU A 292 -8.30 9.01 -4.35
C LEU A 292 -8.39 8.53 -2.89
N CYS A 293 -9.53 7.94 -2.48
CA CYS A 293 -9.65 7.33 -1.15
C CYS A 293 -8.67 6.16 -0.96
N HIS A 294 -8.48 5.31 -1.98
CA HIS A 294 -7.50 4.21 -1.91
C HIS A 294 -6.07 4.73 -1.75
N ILE A 295 -5.66 5.70 -2.59
CA ILE A 295 -4.33 6.31 -2.51
C ILE A 295 -4.10 6.94 -1.12
N LEU A 296 -5.07 7.74 -0.64
CA LEU A 296 -4.97 8.38 0.68
C LEU A 296 -4.90 7.36 1.81
N GLN A 297 -5.60 6.23 1.69
CA GLN A 297 -5.52 5.15 2.67
C GLN A 297 -4.11 4.53 2.70
N HIS A 298 -3.52 4.25 1.53
CA HIS A 298 -2.16 3.71 1.45
C HIS A 298 -1.11 4.68 1.99
N LEU A 299 -1.27 5.98 1.74
CA LEU A 299 -0.43 7.03 2.34
C LEU A 299 -0.57 7.08 3.87
N CYS A 300 -1.78 6.88 4.41
CA CYS A 300 -1.99 6.77 5.85
C CYS A 300 -1.34 5.51 6.44
N ASP A 301 -1.40 4.37 5.73
CA ASP A 301 -0.76 3.13 6.13
C ASP A 301 0.77 3.28 6.18
N TYR A 302 1.37 4.05 5.25
CA TYR A 302 2.80 4.39 5.28
C TYR A 302 3.16 5.23 6.52
N GLN A 303 2.36 6.24 6.86
CA GLN A 303 2.56 7.02 8.08
C GLN A 303 2.44 6.16 9.34
N LEU A 304 1.48 5.23 9.37
CA LEU A 304 1.30 4.31 10.48
C LEU A 304 2.51 3.39 10.64
N GLN A 305 3.02 2.84 9.53
CA GLN A 305 4.22 2.01 9.53
C GLN A 305 5.44 2.78 10.06
N TYR A 306 5.63 4.02 9.61
CA TYR A 306 6.74 4.87 10.07
C TYR A 306 6.70 5.12 11.58
N ARG A 307 5.49 5.36 12.12
CA ARG A 307 5.27 5.53 13.56
C ARG A 307 5.61 4.26 14.34
N ILE A 308 5.23 3.08 13.84
CA ILE A 308 5.55 1.80 14.48
C ILE A 308 7.06 1.57 14.50
N GLU A 309 7.75 1.79 13.38
CA GLU A 309 9.21 1.67 13.31
C GLU A 309 9.91 2.62 14.28
N SER A 310 9.39 3.85 14.43
CA SER A 310 9.90 4.82 15.41
C SER A 310 9.72 4.35 16.86
N ILE A 311 8.57 3.72 17.18
CA ILE A 311 8.31 3.15 18.52
C ILE A 311 9.30 2.02 18.81
N ILE A 312 9.61 1.19 17.83
CA ILE A 312 10.58 0.09 17.99
C ILE A 312 12.00 0.63 18.13
N ALA A 313 12.39 1.62 17.33
CA ALA A 313 13.70 2.28 17.43
C ALA A 313 13.91 2.86 18.83
N PHE A 314 12.90 3.55 19.38
CA PHE A 314 12.94 4.03 20.76
C PHE A 314 13.03 2.88 21.77
N SER A 315 12.23 1.83 21.58
CA SER A 315 12.18 0.69 22.51
C SER A 315 13.50 -0.05 22.58
N GLU A 316 14.24 -0.15 21.46
CA GLU A 316 15.57 -0.75 21.42
C GLU A 316 16.57 0.05 22.28
N ASP A 317 16.67 1.37 22.07
CA ASP A 317 17.58 2.23 22.85
C ASP A 317 17.20 2.25 24.34
N PHE A 318 15.90 2.36 24.64
CA PHE A 318 15.39 2.34 26.01
C PHE A 318 15.72 1.03 26.74
N VAL A 319 15.44 -0.12 26.13
CA VAL A 319 15.74 -1.44 26.72
C VAL A 319 17.24 -1.64 26.85
N GLY A 320 18.04 -1.18 25.88
CA GLY A 320 19.50 -1.23 25.95
C GLY A 320 20.06 -0.50 27.17
N LYS A 321 19.61 0.75 27.40
CA LYS A 321 20.01 1.54 28.58
C LYS A 321 19.51 0.95 29.89
N LEU A 322 18.25 0.47 29.91
CA LEU A 322 17.65 -0.15 31.08
C LEU A 322 18.39 -1.44 31.50
N GLN A 323 18.79 -2.28 30.55
CA GLN A 323 19.57 -3.48 30.83
C GLN A 323 20.99 -3.15 31.33
N ALA A 324 21.62 -2.11 30.77
CA ALA A 324 22.93 -1.63 31.23
C ALA A 324 22.86 -1.11 32.67
N ASP A 325 21.83 -0.33 33.00
CA ASP A 325 21.57 0.14 34.36
C ASP A 325 21.30 -1.03 35.32
N GLN A 326 20.45 -1.98 34.93
CA GLN A 326 20.20 -3.18 35.72
C GLN A 326 21.50 -3.98 36.00
N LYS A 327 22.37 -4.15 35.00
CA LYS A 327 23.66 -4.82 35.14
C LYS A 327 24.58 -4.07 36.11
N ARG A 328 24.63 -2.75 36.03
CA ARG A 328 25.40 -1.89 36.95
C ARG A 328 24.89 -2.04 38.38
N ARG A 329 23.57 -1.96 38.60
CA ARG A 329 22.95 -2.14 39.92
C ARG A 329 23.21 -3.54 40.49
N TYR A 330 23.19 -4.58 39.65
CA TYR A 330 23.56 -5.93 40.06
C TYR A 330 25.02 -6.05 40.51
N GLN A 331 25.95 -5.42 39.81
CA GLN A 331 27.38 -5.40 40.18
C GLN A 331 27.60 -4.69 41.51
N VAL A 332 26.99 -3.51 41.70
CA VAL A 332 27.03 -2.75 42.96
C VAL A 332 26.47 -3.58 44.13
N LEU A 333 25.38 -4.31 43.92
CA LEU A 333 24.79 -5.19 44.93
C LEU A 333 25.68 -6.37 45.31
N LYS A 334 26.51 -6.86 44.38
CA LYS A 334 27.48 -7.93 44.65
C LYS A 334 28.65 -7.47 45.52
N GLU A 335 29.02 -6.18 45.41
CA GLU A 335 30.13 -5.57 46.14
C GLU A 335 29.73 -5.08 47.54
N LEU A 336 28.45 -4.74 47.74
CA LEU A 336 27.92 -4.24 49.03
C LEU A 336 27.47 -5.39 49.96
N SER A 337 27.99 -5.40 51.19
CA SER A 337 27.52 -6.28 52.27
C SER A 337 26.28 -5.69 52.98
N LEU A 338 25.12 -5.77 52.33
CA LEU A 338 23.86 -5.25 52.88
C LEU A 338 23.21 -6.23 53.90
N PRO A 339 22.44 -5.72 54.88
CA PRO A 339 21.62 -6.55 55.76
C PRO A 339 20.65 -7.45 54.96
N PRO A 340 20.38 -8.70 55.42
CA PRO A 340 19.58 -9.67 54.68
C PRO A 340 18.18 -9.18 54.26
N ALA A 341 17.54 -8.36 55.08
CA ALA A 341 16.21 -7.80 54.77
C ALA A 341 16.22 -6.83 53.58
N ILE A 342 17.28 -6.01 53.45
CA ILE A 342 17.44 -5.07 52.33
C ILE A 342 17.89 -5.82 51.08
N MET A 343 18.78 -6.80 51.25
CA MET A 343 19.22 -7.68 50.17
C MET A 343 18.06 -8.49 49.57
N ALA A 344 17.15 -9.02 50.40
CA ALA A 344 15.97 -9.73 49.93
C ALA A 344 15.01 -8.84 49.11
N ARG A 345 14.90 -7.54 49.44
CA ARG A 345 14.09 -6.59 48.66
C ARG A 345 14.78 -6.26 47.32
N LYS A 346 16.06 -5.87 47.34
CA LYS A 346 16.80 -5.48 46.12
C LYS A 346 17.06 -6.65 45.16
N THR A 347 17.09 -7.88 45.65
CA THR A 347 17.22 -9.08 44.79
C THR A 347 15.90 -9.56 44.19
N ARG A 348 14.75 -8.95 44.51
CA ARG A 348 13.45 -9.34 43.94
C ARG A 348 13.42 -9.13 42.43
N GLU A 349 14.06 -8.07 41.94
CA GLU A 349 14.10 -7.72 40.52
C GLU A 349 14.76 -8.82 39.68
N PHE A 350 15.91 -9.34 40.13
CA PHE A 350 16.67 -10.38 39.43
C PHE A 350 16.05 -11.77 39.55
N ARG A 351 15.02 -11.93 40.37
CA ARG A 351 14.28 -13.19 40.55
C ARG A 351 12.95 -13.22 39.80
N CYS A 352 12.42 -12.05 39.44
CA CYS A 352 11.20 -11.95 38.66
C CYS A 352 11.43 -12.39 37.21
N PRO A 353 10.46 -13.07 36.58
CA PRO A 353 10.55 -13.38 35.16
C PRO A 353 10.53 -12.07 34.34
N PRO A 354 11.17 -12.03 33.15
CA PRO A 354 11.34 -10.79 32.38
C PRO A 354 10.04 -10.06 32.03
N LYS A 355 8.93 -10.78 31.81
CA LYS A 355 7.62 -10.18 31.51
C LYS A 355 7.09 -9.34 32.68
N ASP A 356 7.06 -9.94 33.87
CA ASP A 356 6.61 -9.26 35.09
C ASP A 356 7.58 -8.14 35.48
N GLN A 357 8.88 -8.35 35.23
CA GLN A 357 9.90 -7.34 35.43
C GLN A 357 9.64 -6.11 34.55
N MET A 358 9.40 -6.29 33.24
CA MET A 358 9.10 -5.16 32.35
C MET A 358 7.77 -4.48 32.69
N HIS A 359 6.74 -5.23 33.09
CA HIS A 359 5.48 -4.64 33.53
C HIS A 359 5.66 -3.75 34.75
N ALA A 360 6.48 -4.16 35.71
CA ALA A 360 6.81 -3.35 36.89
C ALA A 360 7.60 -2.08 36.53
N LEU A 361 8.56 -2.20 35.59
CA LEU A 361 9.43 -1.11 35.17
C LEU A 361 8.75 -0.08 34.26
N ILE A 362 7.70 -0.47 33.52
CA ILE A 362 6.93 0.44 32.63
C ILE A 362 5.79 1.13 33.39
N ASN A 363 5.29 0.55 34.48
CA ASN A 363 4.16 1.11 35.22
C ASN A 363 4.64 2.20 36.20
N PHE A 364 4.78 3.43 35.69
CA PHE A 364 5.15 4.60 36.49
C PHE A 364 3.96 5.27 37.21
N LYS A 365 2.75 4.70 37.11
CA LYS A 365 1.62 5.15 37.92
C LYS A 365 1.76 4.56 39.31
N ASP A 366 1.84 5.42 40.32
CA ASP A 366 2.07 5.11 41.75
C ASP A 366 1.00 4.21 42.43
N ASP A 367 0.11 3.58 41.66
CA ASP A 367 -1.06 2.85 42.17
C ASP A 367 -0.74 1.44 42.69
N LEU A 368 0.48 0.92 42.49
CA LEU A 368 0.91 -0.39 42.98
C LEU A 368 2.05 -0.27 43.99
N ALA A 369 1.70 -0.07 45.27
CA ALA A 369 2.60 0.05 46.41
C ALA A 369 3.65 -1.09 46.57
N ASP A 370 3.48 -2.23 45.89
CA ASP A 370 4.40 -3.37 45.94
C ASP A 370 5.58 -3.30 44.96
N PHE A 371 5.51 -2.43 43.93
CA PHE A 371 6.53 -2.31 42.87
C PHE A 371 7.24 -0.95 42.84
N THR A 372 6.82 0.01 43.67
CA THR A 372 7.45 1.33 43.83
C THR A 372 8.95 1.25 44.19
N LEU A 373 9.36 0.20 44.91
CA LEU A 373 10.76 -0.08 45.26
C LEU A 373 11.67 -0.38 44.06
N PHE A 374 11.13 -0.84 42.93
CA PHE A 374 11.92 -1.03 41.71
C PHE A 374 12.19 0.31 41.03
N ASN A 375 11.24 1.24 41.11
CA ASN A 375 11.30 2.53 40.43
C ASN A 375 12.18 3.54 41.17
N GLU A 376 12.35 3.44 42.49
CA GLU A 376 13.22 4.34 43.26
C GLU A 376 14.70 4.22 42.90
N ASP A 377 15.17 3.01 42.54
CA ASP A 377 16.60 2.73 42.28
C ASP A 377 17.02 2.95 40.81
N ILE A 378 16.09 3.23 39.88
CA ILE A 378 16.39 3.49 38.46
C ILE A 378 16.85 4.93 38.27
N GLU A 379 17.83 5.13 37.39
CA GLU A 379 18.33 6.44 37.00
C GLU A 379 17.21 7.35 36.46
N ASP A 380 17.15 8.59 36.96
CA ASP A 380 16.08 9.52 36.61
C ASP A 380 16.08 9.90 35.13
N GLU A 381 17.24 9.88 34.47
CA GLU A 381 17.36 10.11 33.03
C GLU A 381 16.56 9.09 32.19
N ILE A 382 16.52 7.82 32.63
CA ILE A 382 15.77 6.76 31.94
C ILE A 382 14.25 6.96 32.14
N LYS A 383 13.84 7.44 33.32
CA LYS A 383 12.43 7.74 33.61
C LYS A 383 11.95 8.94 32.79
N ASP A 384 12.77 9.97 32.72
CA ASP A 384 12.45 11.18 31.96
C ASP A 384 12.40 10.89 30.46
N MET A 385 13.29 10.03 29.94
CA MET A 385 13.23 9.56 28.56
C MET A 385 11.89 8.90 28.20
N LEU A 386 11.32 8.07 29.08
CA LEU A 386 10.02 7.46 28.81
C LEU A 386 8.85 8.46 28.94
N LYS A 387 8.91 9.38 29.91
CA LYS A 387 7.90 10.45 30.05
C LYS A 387 7.90 11.38 28.84
N ASP A 388 9.09 11.75 28.35
CA ASP A 388 9.27 12.56 27.14
C ASP A 388 8.76 11.82 25.90
N PHE A 389 9.02 10.51 25.81
CA PHE A 389 8.48 9.69 24.74
C PHE A 389 6.94 9.61 24.79
N HIS A 390 6.37 9.37 25.98
CA HIS A 390 4.92 9.27 26.14
C HIS A 390 4.21 10.60 25.83
N SER A 391 4.76 11.73 26.28
CA SER A 391 4.23 13.05 25.95
C SER A 391 4.34 13.34 24.45
N THR A 392 5.45 12.97 23.82
CA THR A 392 5.61 13.08 22.35
C THR A 392 4.59 12.22 21.61
N LEU A 393 4.35 10.97 22.04
CA LEU A 393 3.39 10.07 21.41
C LEU A 393 1.96 10.62 21.54
N ILE A 394 1.60 11.15 22.71
CA ILE A 394 0.31 11.82 22.92
C ILE A 394 0.18 13.03 22.00
N ILE A 395 1.20 13.88 21.88
CA ILE A 395 1.20 15.04 21.01
C ILE A 395 0.93 14.64 19.55
N ILE A 396 1.65 13.63 19.04
CA ILE A 396 1.50 13.14 17.67
C ILE A 396 0.08 12.61 17.42
N GLN A 397 -0.55 12.04 18.45
CA GLN A 397 -1.93 11.55 18.37
C GLN A 397 -2.99 12.63 18.63
N GLN A 398 -2.71 13.66 19.44
CA GLN A 398 -3.64 14.73 19.81
C GLN A 398 -3.69 15.89 18.81
N ILE A 399 -2.65 16.09 18.00
CA ILE A 399 -2.71 16.97 16.81
C ILE A 399 -3.88 16.55 15.89
N VAL A 400 -4.31 15.30 15.97
CA VAL A 400 -5.46 14.78 15.22
C VAL A 400 -6.81 15.15 15.84
N GLN A 401 -6.88 15.55 17.12
CA GLN A 401 -8.13 15.81 17.86
C GLN A 401 -8.38 17.29 18.22
N THR A 402 -7.37 18.16 18.22
CA THR A 402 -7.42 19.43 18.98
C THR A 402 -7.81 20.70 18.22
N ASN A 403 -8.21 20.64 16.95
CA ASN A 403 -8.64 21.85 16.22
C ASN A 403 -10.16 22.10 16.18
N TYR A 404 -10.96 21.44 17.03
CA TYR A 404 -12.42 21.66 17.11
C TYR A 404 -12.89 22.72 18.12
N VAL A 405 -12.01 23.46 18.79
CA VAL A 405 -12.43 24.55 19.70
C VAL A 405 -11.73 25.86 19.36
N THR A 406 -11.99 26.38 18.17
CA THR A 406 -11.84 27.81 17.88
C THR A 406 -13.15 28.34 17.30
N GLY A 407 -14.12 28.59 18.18
CA GLY A 407 -15.37 29.23 17.79
C GLY A 407 -16.45 29.09 18.84
N GLY A 408 -16.47 30.01 19.80
CA GLY A 408 -17.57 30.10 20.76
C GLY A 408 -17.16 30.80 22.05
N GLN A 409 -17.22 32.13 22.06
CA GLN A 409 -17.36 32.87 23.31
C GLN A 409 -18.73 32.53 23.91
N SER A 410 -18.76 31.88 25.07
CA SER A 410 -19.89 32.02 26.00
C SER A 410 -19.48 31.55 27.40
N ASP A 411 -19.40 32.54 28.28
CA ASP A 411 -19.72 32.54 29.71
C ASP A 411 -19.42 31.31 30.58
N ILE A 412 -18.47 31.58 31.47
CA ILE A 412 -18.00 30.80 32.60
C ILE A 412 -19.16 30.46 33.55
N LYS A 413 -19.45 29.16 33.70
CA LYS A 413 -19.78 28.46 34.96
C LYS A 413 -20.17 27.00 34.66
N ASP A 414 -19.21 26.10 34.81
CA ASP A 414 -19.32 24.83 35.55
C ASP A 414 -18.08 23.98 35.22
N MET A 415 -17.25 23.74 36.23
CA MET A 415 -15.87 23.24 36.11
C MET A 415 -15.85 21.71 36.16
N ASP A 416 -15.42 21.06 35.08
CA ASP A 416 -15.08 19.63 35.04
C ASP A 416 -13.61 19.38 34.65
N LYS A 417 -13.08 18.24 35.11
CA LYS A 417 -11.65 17.84 35.10
C LYS A 417 -10.99 17.74 33.72
N THR A 418 -11.74 17.89 32.64
CA THR A 418 -11.29 17.88 31.24
C THR A 418 -10.58 19.17 30.82
N GLU A 419 -10.79 20.30 31.52
CA GLU A 419 -10.13 21.58 31.17
C GLU A 419 -8.71 21.74 31.71
N GLN A 420 -8.26 20.90 32.66
CA GLN A 420 -6.87 20.98 33.16
C GLN A 420 -5.84 20.67 32.07
N ILE A 421 -6.22 19.82 31.12
CA ILE A 421 -5.37 19.41 29.98
C ILE A 421 -5.32 20.54 28.92
N SER A 422 -6.40 21.33 28.78
CA SER A 422 -6.49 22.47 27.86
C SER A 422 -5.71 23.70 28.35
N LEU A 423 -5.64 23.90 29.67
CA LEU A 423 -4.82 24.96 30.25
C LEU A 423 -3.32 24.63 30.16
N PHE A 424 -2.95 23.35 30.26
CA PHE A 424 -1.56 22.91 30.15
C PHE A 424 -1.02 23.06 28.72
N SER A 425 -1.83 22.76 27.70
CA SER A 425 -1.45 22.96 26.29
C SER A 425 -1.28 24.45 25.94
N ARG A 426 -2.15 25.32 26.46
CA ARG A 426 -2.03 26.77 26.28
C ARG A 426 -0.84 27.37 27.03
N LEU A 427 -0.50 26.81 28.19
CA LEU A 427 0.68 27.21 28.97
C LEU A 427 1.98 26.74 28.30
N LEU A 428 1.97 25.54 27.71
CA LEU A 428 3.07 25.00 26.93
C LEU A 428 3.33 25.87 25.69
N GLU A 429 2.29 26.29 24.98
CA GLU A 429 2.41 27.17 23.81
C GLU A 429 2.97 28.56 24.17
N ILE A 430 2.57 29.12 25.31
CA ILE A 430 3.07 30.42 25.79
C ILE A 430 4.53 30.32 26.28
N LEU A 431 4.89 29.21 26.94
CA LEU A 431 6.26 28.93 27.38
C LEU A 431 7.20 28.68 26.20
N ILE A 432 6.72 27.98 25.17
CA ILE A 432 7.46 27.77 23.91
C ILE A 432 7.70 29.12 23.23
N ARG A 433 6.67 29.97 23.06
CA ARG A 433 6.84 31.32 22.47
C ARG A 433 7.80 32.21 23.27
N HIS A 434 7.86 32.08 24.60
CA HIS A 434 8.79 32.84 25.43
C HIS A 434 10.23 32.29 25.43
N ALA A 435 10.40 30.97 25.25
CA ALA A 435 11.71 30.34 25.16
C ALA A 435 12.41 30.64 23.82
N VAL A 436 11.64 30.71 22.73
CA VAL A 436 12.08 31.07 21.36
C VAL A 436 12.68 32.48 21.30
N ASN A 437 12.12 33.44 22.03
CA ASN A 437 12.63 34.82 22.04
C ASN A 437 13.98 34.98 22.76
N LYS A 438 14.54 33.91 23.37
CA LYS A 438 15.73 34.03 24.23
C LYS A 438 16.97 33.27 23.75
N LYS A 439 16.88 32.37 22.76
CA LYS A 439 18.06 31.66 22.24
C LYS A 439 17.96 31.35 20.74
N ASN A 440 18.97 31.86 20.03
CA ASN A 440 19.53 31.41 18.74
C ASN A 440 19.05 32.14 17.47
N GLU A 441 19.78 33.21 17.12
CA GLU A 441 19.67 33.92 15.84
C GLU A 441 20.50 33.31 14.69
N GLU A 442 21.24 32.20 14.88
CA GLU A 442 22.22 31.74 13.87
C GLU A 442 21.90 30.40 13.13
N ILE A 443 20.77 29.73 13.41
CA ILE A 443 20.38 28.46 12.71
C ILE A 443 19.25 28.67 11.66
N VAL A 444 18.69 29.88 11.59
CA VAL A 444 17.41 30.19 10.91
C VAL A 444 17.44 30.05 9.38
N HIS A 445 18.60 29.97 8.74
CA HIS A 445 18.68 30.01 7.27
C HIS A 445 18.57 28.66 6.54
N VAL A 446 18.82 27.53 7.20
CA VAL A 446 18.71 26.20 6.56
C VAL A 446 17.37 25.54 6.84
N GLU A 447 16.77 25.77 8.01
CA GLU A 447 15.50 25.12 8.39
C GLU A 447 14.28 25.72 7.66
N LYS A 448 14.32 27.01 7.27
CA LYS A 448 13.19 27.66 6.58
C LYS A 448 12.84 27.08 5.21
N GLN A 449 13.72 26.27 4.59
CA GLN A 449 13.50 25.76 3.23
C GLN A 449 12.59 24.53 3.16
N MET A 450 12.12 23.98 4.29
CA MET A 450 11.45 22.67 4.34
C MET A 450 10.01 22.71 4.87
N PHE A 451 9.44 23.88 5.08
CA PHE A 451 8.10 24.02 5.66
C PHE A 451 7.01 24.24 4.60
N PRO A 452 5.87 23.53 4.69
CA PRO A 452 4.72 23.78 3.84
C PRO A 452 4.02 25.09 4.19
N LYS A 453 3.36 25.71 3.20
CA LYS A 453 2.71 27.03 3.31
C LYS A 453 1.59 27.12 4.36
N SER A 454 0.87 26.04 4.67
CA SER A 454 -0.30 26.08 5.59
C SER A 454 -0.09 25.38 6.95
N GLY A 455 0.93 24.53 7.09
CA GLY A 455 1.15 23.73 8.30
C GLY A 455 0.07 22.67 8.61
N LYS A 456 -0.88 22.41 7.70
CA LYS A 456 -1.93 21.40 7.88
C LYS A 456 -1.36 19.97 7.77
N THR A 457 -1.85 19.08 8.62
CA THR A 457 -1.51 17.65 8.56
C THR A 457 -2.31 16.90 7.51
N LEU A 458 -1.79 15.78 7.00
CA LEU A 458 -2.54 14.87 6.10
C LEU A 458 -3.90 14.47 6.70
N SER A 459 -3.96 14.24 8.01
CA SER A 459 -5.20 13.88 8.70
C SER A 459 -6.25 14.98 8.61
N GLU A 460 -5.85 16.24 8.75
CA GLU A 460 -6.75 17.38 8.64
C GLU A 460 -7.23 17.59 7.21
N VAL A 461 -6.32 17.48 6.23
CA VAL A 461 -6.67 17.57 4.80
C VAL A 461 -7.70 16.50 4.43
N ILE A 462 -7.51 15.27 4.91
CA ILE A 462 -8.47 14.17 4.71
C ILE A 462 -9.82 14.49 5.37
N LYS A 463 -9.82 14.95 6.62
CA LYS A 463 -11.08 15.29 7.32
C LYS A 463 -11.83 16.40 6.61
N GLU A 464 -11.14 17.46 6.19
CA GLU A 464 -11.72 18.58 5.45
C GLU A 464 -12.26 18.13 4.09
N ALA A 465 -11.48 17.37 3.32
CA ALA A 465 -11.88 16.88 2.00
C ALA A 465 -13.12 15.97 2.06
N VAL A 466 -13.11 14.95 2.93
CA VAL A 466 -14.20 13.98 3.00
C VAL A 466 -15.48 14.62 3.55
N THR A 467 -15.35 15.56 4.51
CA THR A 467 -16.51 16.32 5.00
C THR A 467 -17.05 17.30 3.96
N GLN A 468 -16.19 17.92 3.14
CA GLN A 468 -16.61 18.76 2.02
C GLN A 468 -17.36 17.93 0.96
N TRP A 469 -16.86 16.74 0.59
CA TRP A 469 -17.53 15.84 -0.36
C TRP A 469 -18.89 15.37 0.14
N GLY A 470 -19.00 15.06 1.43
CA GLY A 470 -20.28 14.67 2.05
C GLY A 470 -21.29 15.83 2.15
N ARG A 471 -20.83 17.08 2.15
CA ARG A 471 -21.70 18.28 2.16
C ARG A 471 -22.12 18.74 0.77
N SER A 472 -21.26 18.58 -0.24
CA SER A 472 -21.45 19.18 -1.56
C SER A 472 -22.37 18.36 -2.47
N THR A 473 -22.36 17.03 -2.35
CA THR A 473 -23.06 16.14 -3.29
C THR A 473 -23.70 14.95 -2.58
N ASN A 474 -24.91 14.56 -3.01
CA ASN A 474 -25.49 13.27 -2.63
C ASN A 474 -24.70 12.16 -3.33
N ILE A 475 -24.05 11.31 -2.55
CA ILE A 475 -23.20 10.23 -3.07
C ILE A 475 -24.08 9.00 -3.36
N SER A 476 -23.99 8.49 -4.59
CA SER A 476 -24.77 7.33 -5.02
C SER A 476 -24.05 6.00 -4.79
N ASP A 477 -22.72 5.96 -4.98
CA ASP A 477 -21.95 4.73 -4.84
C ASP A 477 -21.75 4.32 -3.37
N HIS A 478 -22.17 3.08 -3.07
CA HIS A 478 -21.99 2.48 -1.75
C HIS A 478 -20.52 2.20 -1.42
N ASN A 479 -19.72 1.84 -2.43
CA ASN A 479 -18.30 1.54 -2.22
C ASN A 479 -17.52 2.79 -1.82
N LEU A 480 -17.76 3.91 -2.53
CA LEU A 480 -17.22 5.21 -2.16
C LEU A 480 -17.58 5.60 -0.74
N THR A 481 -18.86 5.46 -0.37
CA THR A 481 -19.34 5.78 0.98
C THR A 481 -18.61 4.95 2.04
N ARG A 482 -18.44 3.65 1.82
CA ARG A 482 -17.71 2.75 2.73
C ARG A 482 -16.26 3.16 2.90
N GLU A 483 -15.54 3.43 1.82
CA GLU A 483 -14.13 3.81 1.88
C GLU A 483 -13.94 5.21 2.48
N MET A 484 -14.84 6.16 2.22
CA MET A 484 -14.85 7.48 2.87
C MET A 484 -15.00 7.37 4.39
N PHE A 485 -15.97 6.57 4.87
CA PHE A 485 -16.17 6.39 6.31
C PHE A 485 -15.02 5.65 6.96
N LYS A 486 -14.45 4.64 6.30
CA LYS A 486 -13.26 3.92 6.77
C LYS A 486 -12.08 4.88 6.89
N LEU A 487 -11.86 5.74 5.90
CA LEU A 487 -10.80 6.73 5.91
C LEU A 487 -10.98 7.73 7.07
N ILE A 488 -12.19 8.27 7.27
CA ILE A 488 -12.49 9.16 8.39
C ILE A 488 -12.31 8.45 9.74
N TYR A 489 -12.87 7.24 9.89
CA TYR A 489 -12.79 6.47 11.13
C TYR A 489 -11.32 6.26 11.53
N ASN A 490 -10.49 5.92 10.54
CA ASN A 490 -9.06 5.76 10.71
C ASN A 490 -8.36 7.05 11.18
N GLN A 491 -8.81 8.22 10.73
CA GLN A 491 -8.30 9.50 11.20
C GLN A 491 -8.75 9.88 12.62
N TYR A 492 -9.71 9.20 13.24
CA TYR A 492 -10.08 9.44 14.65
C TYR A 492 -9.56 8.33 15.57
N ASP A 493 -9.41 7.11 15.06
CA ASP A 493 -9.01 5.91 15.80
C ASP A 493 -7.48 5.68 15.84
N GLY A 494 -6.68 6.76 15.86
CA GLY A 494 -5.22 6.65 15.73
C GLY A 494 -4.54 5.84 16.86
N VAL A 495 -5.06 5.91 18.09
CA VAL A 495 -4.53 5.17 19.24
C VAL A 495 -4.75 3.66 19.07
N GLN A 496 -5.98 3.27 18.73
CA GLN A 496 -6.32 1.85 18.62
C GLN A 496 -5.70 1.23 17.37
N GLN A 497 -5.53 1.99 16.30
CA GLN A 497 -4.77 1.55 15.12
C GLN A 497 -3.34 1.16 15.50
N ILE A 498 -2.63 2.03 16.22
CA ILE A 498 -1.27 1.73 16.68
C ILE A 498 -1.29 0.49 17.57
N SER A 499 -2.24 0.37 18.51
CA SER A 499 -2.36 -0.82 19.36
C SER A 499 -2.55 -2.12 18.56
N ARG A 500 -3.51 -2.14 17.61
CA ARG A 500 -3.80 -3.30 16.77
C ARG A 500 -2.60 -3.69 15.89
N CYS A 501 -1.86 -2.72 15.39
CA CYS A 501 -0.66 -2.98 14.59
C CYS A 501 0.51 -3.47 15.45
N LEU A 502 0.69 -2.93 16.66
CA LEU A 502 1.72 -3.38 17.60
C LEU A 502 1.51 -4.85 18.03
N GLU A 503 0.26 -5.31 18.18
CA GLU A 503 -0.04 -6.73 18.45
C GLU A 503 0.46 -7.68 17.34
N ARG A 504 0.58 -7.19 16.11
CA ARG A 504 1.06 -7.93 14.93
C ARG A 504 2.52 -7.62 14.59
N THR A 505 3.19 -6.81 15.39
CA THR A 505 4.56 -6.39 15.16
C THR A 505 5.52 -7.36 15.82
N TYR A 506 6.56 -7.77 15.09
CA TYR A 506 7.59 -8.68 15.58
C TYR A 506 8.98 -8.13 15.28
N VAL A 507 9.88 -8.26 16.26
CA VAL A 507 11.25 -7.76 16.18
C VAL A 507 12.21 -8.93 16.04
N ILE A 508 13.13 -8.84 15.08
CA ILE A 508 14.10 -9.89 14.75
C ILE A 508 15.54 -9.37 14.75
N ASN A 509 16.49 -10.29 14.79
CA ASN A 509 17.89 -9.99 14.53
C ASN A 509 18.13 -9.83 13.02
N GLU A 510 18.97 -8.86 12.63
CA GLU A 510 19.38 -8.62 11.25
C GLU A 510 19.93 -9.88 10.54
N LYS A 511 20.61 -10.76 11.27
CA LYS A 511 21.16 -12.01 10.70
C LYS A 511 20.10 -12.98 10.15
N SER A 512 18.87 -12.90 10.64
CA SER A 512 17.76 -13.81 10.26
C SER A 512 16.88 -13.25 9.14
N VAL A 513 17.18 -12.04 8.63
CA VAL A 513 16.45 -11.41 7.53
C VAL A 513 16.35 -12.25 6.25
N PRO A 514 17.42 -12.93 5.75
CA PRO A 514 17.31 -13.71 4.51
C PRO A 514 16.34 -14.89 4.66
N ASP A 515 16.41 -15.59 5.80
CA ASP A 515 15.55 -16.72 6.11
C ASP A 515 14.07 -16.27 6.23
N ILE A 516 13.81 -15.11 6.84
CA ILE A 516 12.45 -14.55 6.94
C ILE A 516 11.93 -14.07 5.59
N THR A 517 12.80 -13.50 4.75
CA THR A 517 12.41 -13.08 3.40
C THR A 517 11.94 -14.28 2.58
N LEU A 518 12.63 -15.41 2.69
CA LEU A 518 12.23 -16.66 2.04
C LEU A 518 10.89 -17.16 2.60
N LEU A 519 10.73 -17.19 3.92
CA LEU A 519 9.50 -17.59 4.60
C LEU A 519 8.30 -16.76 4.13
N LEU A 520 8.40 -15.43 4.18
CA LEU A 520 7.33 -14.52 3.77
C LEU A 520 7.00 -14.67 2.29
N ARG A 521 8.00 -14.87 1.43
CA ARG A 521 7.77 -15.11 0.00
C ARG A 521 6.94 -16.38 -0.21
N LYS A 522 7.31 -17.48 0.43
CA LYS A 522 6.60 -18.76 0.32
C LYS A 522 5.21 -18.68 0.92
N LEU A 523 5.04 -18.01 2.06
CA LEU A 523 3.74 -17.78 2.68
C LEU A 523 2.83 -16.92 1.79
N SER A 524 3.37 -15.89 1.13
CA SER A 524 2.63 -15.06 0.18
C SER A 524 2.12 -15.88 -1.01
N ILE A 525 2.92 -16.81 -1.53
CA ILE A 525 2.50 -17.72 -2.61
C ILE A 525 1.36 -18.62 -2.11
N ILE A 526 1.50 -19.22 -0.92
CA ILE A 526 0.47 -20.07 -0.33
C ILE A 526 -0.85 -19.31 -0.15
N ARG A 527 -0.80 -18.07 0.35
CA ARG A 527 -1.99 -17.23 0.53
C ARG A 527 -2.62 -16.79 -0.79
N ALA A 528 -1.82 -16.54 -1.82
CA ALA A 528 -2.33 -16.25 -3.16
C ALA A 528 -3.07 -17.47 -3.74
N LEU A 529 -2.57 -18.67 -3.49
CA LEU A 529 -3.22 -19.90 -3.95
C LEU A 529 -4.55 -20.17 -3.21
N LEU A 530 -4.76 -19.69 -1.99
CA LEU A 530 -6.01 -19.91 -1.23
C LEU A 530 -7.28 -19.47 -1.96
N THR A 531 -7.18 -18.42 -2.79
CA THR A 531 -8.34 -17.91 -3.56
C THR A 531 -8.61 -18.70 -4.83
N VAL A 532 -7.65 -19.53 -5.25
CA VAL A 532 -7.68 -20.28 -6.51
C VAL A 532 -8.15 -21.71 -6.24
N GLN A 533 -8.90 -22.27 -7.19
CA GLN A 533 -9.24 -23.69 -7.16
C GLN A 533 -7.99 -24.51 -7.48
N MET A 534 -7.54 -25.31 -6.52
CA MET A 534 -6.30 -26.09 -6.65
C MET A 534 -6.45 -27.19 -7.71
N ASP A 535 -5.51 -27.26 -8.65
CA ASP A 535 -5.29 -28.39 -9.54
C ASP A 535 -3.94 -29.07 -9.23
N SER A 536 -3.55 -30.10 -9.97
CA SER A 536 -2.33 -30.88 -9.68
C SER A 536 -1.04 -30.05 -9.64
N ASP A 537 -0.95 -29.02 -10.49
CA ASP A 537 0.24 -28.15 -10.57
C ASP A 537 0.33 -27.22 -9.36
N GLU A 538 -0.78 -26.61 -8.94
CA GLU A 538 -0.85 -25.77 -7.74
C GLU A 538 -0.60 -26.57 -6.46
N GLU A 539 -1.10 -27.82 -6.39
CA GLU A 539 -0.84 -28.72 -5.26
C GLU A 539 0.66 -29.04 -5.13
N ALA A 540 1.35 -29.30 -6.25
CA ALA A 540 2.79 -29.55 -6.24
C ALA A 540 3.59 -28.33 -5.75
N ILE A 541 3.23 -27.13 -6.23
CA ILE A 541 3.86 -25.86 -5.79
C ILE A 541 3.62 -25.63 -4.30
N MET A 542 2.40 -25.89 -3.83
CA MET A 542 2.03 -25.72 -2.43
C MET A 542 2.84 -26.65 -1.52
N ILE A 543 2.96 -27.94 -1.86
CA ILE A 543 3.75 -28.91 -1.10
C ILE A 543 5.22 -28.47 -1.07
N SER A 544 5.77 -28.05 -2.20
CA SER A 544 7.12 -27.50 -2.29
C SER A 544 7.31 -26.29 -1.36
N CYS A 545 6.37 -25.34 -1.37
CA CYS A 545 6.41 -24.18 -0.49
C CYS A 545 6.29 -24.54 0.99
N LEU A 546 5.46 -25.53 1.35
CA LEU A 546 5.35 -26.00 2.73
C LEU A 546 6.64 -26.66 3.21
N ASN A 547 7.29 -27.47 2.36
CA ASN A 547 8.60 -28.05 2.67
C ASN A 547 9.65 -26.96 2.90
N ASP A 548 9.70 -25.95 2.02
CA ASP A 548 10.62 -24.82 2.19
C ASP A 548 10.38 -24.04 3.50
N ILE A 549 9.12 -23.94 3.96
CA ILE A 549 8.78 -23.32 5.25
C ILE A 549 9.25 -24.20 6.42
N MET A 550 9.09 -25.52 6.32
CA MET A 550 9.50 -26.48 7.35
C MET A 550 11.02 -26.62 7.47
N ASP A 551 11.75 -26.47 6.36
CA ASP A 551 13.22 -26.54 6.32
C ASP A 551 13.89 -25.22 6.79
N ASN A 552 13.08 -24.19 7.08
CA ASN A 552 13.58 -22.91 7.54
C ASN A 552 13.90 -22.92 9.05
N ARG A 553 15.08 -22.43 9.43
CA ARG A 553 15.53 -22.37 10.83
C ARG A 553 14.65 -21.46 11.69
N VAL A 554 14.16 -20.37 11.12
CA VAL A 554 13.34 -19.36 11.83
C VAL A 554 12.02 -19.96 12.31
N PHE A 555 11.49 -20.96 11.58
CA PHE A 555 10.28 -21.68 11.95
C PHE A 555 10.38 -22.29 13.36
N TYR A 556 11.54 -22.84 13.71
CA TYR A 556 11.78 -23.47 15.02
C TYR A 556 12.28 -22.49 16.08
N GLN A 557 13.03 -21.46 15.68
CA GLN A 557 13.58 -20.46 16.61
C GLN A 557 12.51 -19.50 17.14
N HIS A 558 11.52 -19.15 16.30
CA HIS A 558 10.53 -18.13 16.59
C HIS A 558 9.09 -18.66 16.38
N PRO A 559 8.58 -19.56 17.25
CA PRO A 559 7.22 -20.09 17.14
C PRO A 559 6.14 -19.01 17.31
N ASP A 560 6.42 -17.96 18.09
CA ASP A 560 5.49 -16.83 18.28
C ASP A 560 5.31 -16.02 16.99
N LEU A 561 6.35 -15.93 16.15
CA LEU A 561 6.25 -15.30 14.84
C LEU A 561 5.28 -16.08 13.92
N MET A 562 5.34 -17.41 13.92
CA MET A 562 4.39 -18.24 13.14
C MET A 562 2.94 -18.07 13.60
N ARG A 563 2.75 -17.80 14.90
CA ARG A 563 1.43 -17.48 15.46
C ARG A 563 0.97 -16.10 15.00
N SER A 564 1.83 -15.09 15.06
CA SER A 564 1.52 -13.73 14.61
C SER A 564 1.22 -13.65 13.12
N LEU A 565 1.89 -14.47 12.31
CA LEU A 565 1.64 -14.59 10.86
C LEU A 565 0.45 -15.51 10.53
N CYS A 566 -0.28 -16.03 11.53
CA CYS A 566 -1.43 -16.91 11.31
C CYS A 566 -1.16 -18.07 10.32
N VAL A 567 0.06 -18.64 10.35
CA VAL A 567 0.45 -19.73 9.42
C VAL A 567 -0.48 -20.93 9.59
N HIS A 568 -0.84 -21.24 10.84
CA HIS A 568 -1.78 -22.30 11.17
C HIS A 568 -3.18 -22.07 10.58
N GLU A 569 -3.70 -20.83 10.60
CA GLU A 569 -4.99 -20.49 10.00
C GLU A 569 -4.95 -20.66 8.47
N THR A 570 -3.85 -20.23 7.86
CA THR A 570 -3.60 -20.41 6.42
C THR A 570 -3.62 -21.89 6.04
N VAL A 571 -2.90 -22.74 6.79
CA VAL A 571 -2.86 -24.20 6.55
C VAL A 571 -4.22 -24.86 6.79
N MET A 572 -4.97 -24.44 7.82
CA MET A 572 -6.33 -24.92 8.05
C MET A 572 -7.28 -24.56 6.91
N ALA A 573 -7.18 -23.34 6.37
CA ALA A 573 -7.99 -22.91 5.23
C ALA A 573 -7.72 -23.77 3.98
N ILE A 574 -6.44 -24.08 3.70
CA ILE A 574 -6.06 -25.02 2.64
C ILE A 574 -6.71 -26.39 2.85
N MET A 575 -6.60 -26.92 4.07
CA MET A 575 -7.14 -28.24 4.42
C MET A 575 -8.65 -28.28 4.21
N VAL A 576 -9.38 -27.23 4.60
CA VAL A 576 -10.84 -27.12 4.39
C VAL A 576 -11.18 -27.09 2.90
N ASN A 577 -10.46 -26.29 2.09
CA ASN A 577 -10.69 -26.23 0.65
C ASN A 577 -10.48 -27.59 -0.02
N ARG A 578 -9.41 -28.31 0.35
CA ARG A 578 -9.12 -29.66 -0.17
C ARG A 578 -10.17 -30.69 0.25
N LEU A 579 -10.61 -30.66 1.51
CA LEU A 579 -11.68 -31.55 2.00
C LEU A 579 -13.01 -31.29 1.29
N ASN A 580 -13.36 -30.02 1.06
CA ASN A 580 -14.56 -29.65 0.33
C ASN A 580 -14.52 -30.13 -1.13
N LYS A 581 -13.37 -29.99 -1.80
CA LYS A 581 -13.15 -30.56 -3.14
C LYS A 581 -13.37 -32.07 -3.15
N SER A 582 -12.77 -32.81 -2.21
CA SER A 582 -12.94 -34.27 -2.15
C SER A 582 -14.40 -34.70 -1.91
N LYS A 583 -15.17 -33.94 -1.11
CA LYS A 583 -16.61 -34.18 -0.94
C LYS A 583 -17.40 -33.89 -2.20
N GLN A 584 -17.08 -32.82 -2.93
CA GLN A 584 -17.71 -32.51 -4.22
C GLN A 584 -17.46 -33.62 -5.24
N GLU A 585 -16.22 -34.11 -5.34
CA GLU A 585 -15.85 -35.22 -6.24
C GLU A 585 -16.60 -36.52 -5.91
N GLN A 586 -16.75 -36.83 -4.61
CA GLN A 586 -17.54 -37.99 -4.16
C GLN A 586 -19.05 -37.82 -4.44
N THR A 587 -19.57 -36.60 -4.33
CA THR A 587 -20.98 -36.30 -4.62
C THR A 587 -21.27 -36.34 -6.12
N SER A 588 -20.34 -35.85 -6.96
CA SER A 588 -20.44 -35.98 -8.42
C SER A 588 -20.39 -37.45 -8.85
N MET A 589 -19.49 -38.25 -8.26
CA MET A 589 -19.39 -39.69 -8.58
C MET A 589 -20.64 -40.47 -8.19
N SER A 590 -21.27 -40.15 -7.05
CA SER A 590 -22.53 -40.80 -6.62
C SER A 590 -23.72 -40.37 -7.49
N SER A 591 -23.79 -39.10 -7.91
CA SER A 591 -24.81 -38.65 -8.86
C SER A 591 -24.66 -39.25 -10.27
N MET A 592 -23.44 -39.57 -10.70
CA MET A 592 -23.18 -40.26 -11.98
C MET A 592 -23.56 -41.74 -11.92
N SER A 593 -23.34 -42.41 -10.78
CA SER A 593 -23.85 -43.78 -10.58
C SER A 593 -25.37 -43.86 -10.52
N ASP A 594 -26.04 -42.81 -10.03
CA ASP A 594 -27.51 -42.74 -10.04
C ASP A 594 -28.10 -42.48 -11.44
N LEU A 595 -27.36 -41.76 -12.32
CA LEU A 595 -27.75 -41.61 -13.73
C LEU A 595 -27.52 -42.88 -14.55
N ASP A 596 -26.41 -43.61 -14.32
CA ASP A 596 -26.16 -44.92 -14.96
C ASP A 596 -27.17 -45.99 -14.49
N GLY A 597 -27.71 -45.86 -13.28
CA GLY A 597 -28.82 -46.68 -12.78
C GLY A 597 -30.15 -46.42 -13.50
N ILE A 598 -30.38 -45.21 -14.03
CA ILE A 598 -31.61 -44.85 -14.75
C ILE A 598 -31.55 -45.26 -16.24
N THR A 599 -30.38 -45.23 -16.86
CA THR A 599 -30.19 -45.77 -18.23
C THR A 599 -30.23 -47.30 -18.27
N GLN A 600 -29.75 -48.01 -17.24
CA GLN A 600 -29.90 -49.47 -17.16
C GLN A 600 -31.32 -49.94 -16.78
N ALA A 601 -32.13 -49.10 -16.14
CA ALA A 601 -33.53 -49.43 -15.82
C ALA A 601 -34.49 -49.33 -17.02
N ASN A 602 -34.10 -48.65 -18.12
CA ASN A 602 -34.95 -48.44 -19.29
C ASN A 602 -34.63 -49.37 -20.50
N GLU A 603 -33.58 -50.20 -20.43
CA GLU A 603 -33.27 -51.22 -21.45
C GLU A 603 -33.67 -52.66 -21.04
N GLY A 604 -34.23 -52.85 -19.84
CA GLY A 604 -34.58 -54.17 -19.29
C GLY A 604 -36.05 -54.60 -19.45
N GLY A 605 -36.83 -53.94 -20.31
CA GLY A 605 -38.28 -54.01 -20.27
C GLY A 605 -38.99 -54.22 -21.61
N GLU A 606 -38.49 -55.05 -22.53
CA GLU A 606 -39.30 -55.51 -23.66
C GLU A 606 -38.83 -56.88 -24.19
N ASN A 607 -39.80 -57.81 -24.31
CA ASN A 607 -39.80 -59.06 -25.08
C ASN A 607 -39.37 -60.38 -24.40
N GLN A 608 -40.31 -60.97 -23.66
CA GLN A 608 -40.58 -62.42 -23.75
C GLN A 608 -42.09 -62.65 -23.76
N ASP A 609 -42.65 -62.90 -24.95
CA ASP A 609 -43.74 -63.88 -25.17
C ASP A 609 -44.16 -63.89 -26.66
N SER A 610 -43.62 -64.84 -27.43
CA SER A 610 -44.42 -65.68 -28.34
C SER A 610 -43.51 -66.52 -29.23
N HIS A 611 -43.45 -67.83 -28.96
CA HIS A 611 -43.12 -68.83 -29.97
C HIS A 611 -44.30 -69.81 -30.09
N SER A 612 -44.86 -69.93 -31.29
CA SER A 612 -45.62 -71.09 -31.78
C SER A 612 -45.57 -71.08 -33.32
N PRO A 613 -45.81 -72.21 -34.02
CA PRO A 613 -44.70 -72.99 -34.56
C PRO A 613 -44.78 -73.20 -36.09
N LYS A 614 -43.62 -73.38 -36.73
CA LYS A 614 -43.29 -74.50 -37.65
C LYS A 614 -41.87 -74.37 -38.19
#